data_AF-A0A0R0MBM8-F1
#
_entry.id   AF-A0A0R0MBM8-F1
#
_cell.length_a   1.000
_cell.length_b   1.000
_cell.length_c   1.000
_cell.angle_alpha   90.00
_cell.angle_beta   90.00
_cell.angle_gamma   90.00
#
_symmetry.space_group_name_H-M   'P 1'
#
loop_
_entity.id
_entity.type
_entity.pdbx_description
1 polymer ?
#
loop_
_entity_poly.entity_id
_entity_poly.type
_entity_poly.pdbx_seq_one_letter_code
_entity_poly.pdbx_strand_id
1 'polypeptide(L)' 'MNAPLDTRPAKASIGQTIKAVAWSFLGIRRSSEFQADVGRLNPLHIILVGVVGAVIFILSLIALVNWVVAK' A
#
# COMPACT_ATOMS: atom_id res chain seq x y z
N MET A 1 -41.50 -15.03 7.32
CA MET A 1 -41.83 -13.75 6.66
C MET A 1 -40.53 -12.95 6.51
N ASN A 2 -40.14 -12.73 5.25
CA ASN A 2 -39.16 -11.76 4.72
C ASN A 2 -37.72 -11.70 5.27
N ALA A 3 -36.82 -12.41 4.60
CA ALA A 3 -35.52 -11.82 4.26
C ALA A 3 -35.48 -11.57 2.75
N PRO A 4 -35.32 -10.32 2.32
CA PRO A 4 -34.19 -10.04 1.44
C PRO A 4 -33.57 -8.68 1.78
N LEU A 5 -32.36 -8.68 2.34
CA LEU A 5 -31.48 -7.53 2.24
C LEU A 5 -30.52 -7.80 1.08
N ASP A 6 -30.98 -7.33 -0.07
CA ASP A 6 -30.32 -7.16 -1.36
C ASP A 6 -28.78 -7.01 -1.24
N THR A 7 -28.04 -8.13 -1.17
CA THR A 7 -26.58 -8.14 -1.29
C THR A 7 -26.20 -8.07 -2.76
N ARG A 8 -26.51 -6.96 -3.42
CA ARG A 8 -25.93 -6.69 -4.73
C ARG A 8 -24.41 -6.68 -4.51
N PRO A 9 -23.65 -7.58 -5.17
CA PRO A 9 -22.20 -7.48 -5.09
C PRO A 9 -21.85 -6.11 -5.66
N ALA A 10 -21.37 -5.20 -4.81
CA ALA A 10 -20.79 -3.95 -5.26
C ALA A 10 -19.69 -4.35 -6.23
N LYS A 11 -19.96 -4.21 -7.53
CA LYS A 11 -19.08 -4.64 -8.61
C LYS A 11 -17.71 -4.08 -8.30
N ALA A 12 -16.77 -4.95 -7.90
CA ALA A 12 -15.39 -4.54 -7.71
C ALA A 12 -14.95 -3.95 -9.06
N SER A 13 -14.88 -2.63 -9.10
CA SER A 13 -14.59 -1.94 -10.35
C SER A 13 -13.16 -2.28 -10.72
N ILE A 14 -12.90 -2.59 -11.99
CA ILE A 14 -11.54 -2.76 -12.49
C ILE A 14 -10.68 -1.53 -12.13
N GLY A 15 -11.30 -0.35 -12.08
CA GLY A 15 -10.65 0.87 -11.59
C GLY A 15 -10.24 0.81 -10.11
N GLN A 16 -10.98 0.12 -9.25
CA GLN A 16 -10.60 -0.11 -7.85
C GLN A 16 -9.42 -1.08 -7.75
N THR A 17 -9.36 -2.10 -8.63
CA THR A 17 -8.22 -3.01 -8.73
C THR A 17 -6.96 -2.27 -9.21
N ILE A 18 -7.07 -1.45 -10.26
CA ILE A 18 -5.95 -0.62 -10.76
C ILE A 18 -5.49 0.35 -9.67
N LYS A 19 -6.44 1.01 -8.98
CA LYS A 19 -6.13 1.90 -7.86
C LYS A 19 -5.44 1.16 -6.72
N ALA A 20 -5.88 -0.04 -6.36
CA ALA A 20 -5.24 -0.86 -5.34
C ALA A 20 -3.83 -1.32 -5.74
N VAL A 21 -3.63 -1.64 -7.02
CA VAL A 21 -2.32 -2.00 -7.57
C VAL A 21 -1.39 -0.78 -7.57
N ALA A 22 -1.87 0.40 -8.00
CA ALA A 22 -1.12 1.65 -7.94
C ALA A 22 -0.70 2.03 -6.51
N TRP A 23 -1.59 1.85 -5.52
CA TRP A 23 -1.27 2.04 -4.09
C TRP A 23 -0.23 1.04 -3.57
N SER A 24 -0.19 -0.16 -4.16
CA SER A 24 0.81 -1.19 -3.84
C SER A 24 2.18 -0.87 -4.44
N PHE A 25 2.23 -0.27 -5.63
CA PHE A 25 3.47 0.20 -6.24
C PHE A 25 4.06 1.40 -5.49
N LEU A 26 3.21 2.28 -4.97
CA LEU A 26 3.64 3.44 -4.19
C LEU A 26 4.18 3.09 -2.78
N GLY A 27 4.12 1.82 -2.37
CA GLY A 27 4.64 1.36 -1.08
C GLY A 27 3.72 1.60 0.12
N ILE A 28 2.50 2.14 -0.06
CA ILE A 28 1.52 2.27 1.02
C ILE A 28 0.55 1.09 0.99
N ARG A 29 0.99 -0.07 1.48
CA ARG A 29 0.10 -1.20 1.72
C ARG A 29 0.19 -1.69 3.16
N ARG A 30 -0.81 -1.26 3.94
CA ARG A 30 -1.55 -1.97 4.99
C ARG A 30 -1.16 -1.73 6.46
N SER A 31 -2.04 -0.96 7.10
CA SER A 31 -2.14 -0.70 8.54
C SER A 31 -2.93 -1.78 9.31
N SER A 32 -2.72 -3.08 9.05
CA SER A 32 -3.64 -4.11 9.61
C SER A 32 -3.03 -5.08 10.62
N GLU A 33 -1.71 -5.25 10.69
CA GLU A 33 -1.07 -6.16 11.67
C GLU A 33 -0.30 -5.39 12.74
N PHE A 34 -0.33 -4.05 12.71
CA PHE A 34 0.42 -3.21 13.64
C PHE A 34 -0.02 -3.45 15.09
N GLN A 35 -1.33 -3.62 15.34
CA GLN A 35 -1.90 -3.68 16.70
C GLN A 35 -1.52 -4.96 17.48
N ALA A 36 -1.17 -6.07 16.80
CA ALA A 36 -0.83 -7.33 17.47
C ALA A 36 0.64 -7.36 17.95
N ASP A 37 1.54 -6.68 17.22
CA ASP A 37 2.99 -6.69 17.51
C ASP A 37 3.49 -5.48 18.33
N VAL A 38 2.71 -4.40 18.46
CA VAL A 38 3.06 -3.23 19.32
C VAL A 38 3.27 -3.65 20.79
N GLY A 39 2.66 -4.75 21.22
CA GLY A 39 2.80 -5.28 22.59
C GLY A 39 4.09 -6.05 22.87
N ARG A 40 4.86 -6.45 21.84
CA ARG A 40 6.07 -7.29 22.01
C ARG A 40 7.32 -6.79 21.29
N LEU A 41 7.20 -6.01 20.22
CA LEU A 41 8.32 -5.48 19.43
C LEU A 41 8.28 -3.94 19.38
N ASN A 42 9.43 -3.32 19.59
CA ASN A 42 9.57 -1.87 19.75
C ASN A 42 9.05 -1.13 18.49
N PRO A 43 7.96 -0.32 18.58
CA PRO A 43 7.29 0.29 17.42
C PRO A 43 8.21 1.19 16.58
N LEU A 44 9.32 1.64 17.17
CA LEU A 44 10.39 2.37 16.49
C LEU A 44 10.98 1.62 15.28
N HIS A 45 11.11 0.29 15.37
CA HIS A 45 11.71 -0.49 14.28
C HIS A 45 10.84 -0.48 13.02
N ILE A 46 9.52 -0.56 13.19
CA ILE A 46 8.57 -0.59 12.06
C ILE A 46 8.55 0.77 11.36
N ILE A 47 8.61 1.86 12.13
CA ILE A 47 8.72 3.22 11.60
C ILE A 47 10.03 3.37 10.81
N LEU A 48 11.16 2.91 11.35
CA LEU A 48 12.45 2.98 10.68
C LEU A 48 12.45 2.23 9.34
N VAL A 49 11.97 0.99 9.32
CA VAL A 49 11.88 0.18 8.10
C VAL A 49 10.93 0.82 7.07
N GLY A 50 9.79 1.37 7.52
CA GLY A 50 8.86 2.11 6.65
C GLY A 50 9.49 3.34 6.00
N VAL A 51 10.25 4.13 6.77
CA VAL A 51 10.96 5.31 6.27
C VAL A 51 12.04 4.93 5.26
N VAL A 52 12.84 3.91 5.57
CA VAL A 52 13.88 3.41 4.65
C VAL A 52 13.28 2.90 3.34
N GLY A 53 12.18 2.13 3.42
CA GLY A 53 11.45 1.67 2.23
C GLY A 53 10.93 2.80 1.35
N ALA A 54 10.40 3.87 1.96
CA ALA A 54 9.95 5.05 1.23
C ALA A 54 11.11 5.78 0.54
N VAL A 55 12.26 5.94 1.23
CA VAL A 55 13.45 6.57 0.65
C VAL A 55 13.95 5.78 -0.57
N ILE A 56 14.05 4.46 -0.46
CA ILE A 56 14.48 3.59 -1.56
C ILE A 56 13.52 3.72 -2.75
N PHE A 57 12.21 3.75 -2.51
CA PHE A 57 11.20 3.91 -3.56
C PHE A 57 11.35 5.24 -4.32
N ILE A 58 11.58 6.33 -3.59
CA ILE A 58 11.79 7.66 -4.19
C ILE A 58 13.08 7.69 -5.00
N LEU A 59 14.18 7.16 -4.46
CA LEU A 59 15.47 7.12 -5.16
C LEU A 59 15.39 6.30 -6.46
N SER A 60 14.67 5.18 -6.44
CA SER A 60 14.47 4.35 -7.62
C SER A 60 13.65 5.05 -8.70
N LEU A 61 12.61 5.83 -8.33
CA LEU A 61 11.89 6.67 -9.29
C LEU A 61 12.78 7.78 -9.89
N ILE A 62 13.60 8.43 -9.05
CA ILE A 62 14.53 9.48 -9.51
C ILE A 62 15.56 8.90 -10.47
N ALA A 63 16.17 7.75 -10.12
CA ALA A 63 17.13 7.06 -10.97
C ALA A 63 16.50 6.64 -12.31
N LEU A 64 15.27 6.13 -12.27
CA LEU A 64 14.52 5.75 -13.47
C LEU A 64 14.29 6.95 -14.39
N VAL A 65 13.81 8.08 -13.84
CA VAL A 65 13.57 9.30 -14.61
C VAL A 65 14.88 9.86 -15.17
N ASN A 66 15.93 9.91 -14.36
CA ASN A 66 17.24 10.37 -14.80
C ASN A 66 17.76 9.52 -15.96
N TRP A 67 17.64 8.20 -15.87
CA TRP A 67 18.03 7.29 -16.96
C TRP A 67 17.22 7.49 -18.24
N VAL A 68 15.91 7.76 -18.12
CA VAL A 68 15.02 8.04 -19.27
C VAL A 68 15.33 9.39 -19.92
N VAL A 69 15.75 10.40 -19.14
CA VAL A 69 16.06 11.75 -19.66
C VAL A 69 17.50 11.86 -20.17
N ALA A 70 18.44 11.14 -19.55
CA ALA A 70 19.84 11.10 -19.96
C ALA A 70 20.08 10.28 -21.24
N LYS A 71 19.03 9.65 -21.78
CA LYS A 71 19.01 8.91 -23.03
C LYS A 71 18.12 9.62 -24.04
#